data_AF-A0A0G0LJN2-F1
#
_entry.id   AF-A0A0G0LJN2-F1
#
_cell.length_a   1.000
_cell.length_b   1.000
_cell.length_c   1.000
_cell.angle_alpha   90.00
_cell.angle_beta   90.00
_cell.angle_gamma   90.00
#
_symmetry.space_group_name_H-M   'P 1'
#
loop_
_entity.id
_entity.type
_entity.pdbx_description
1 polymer ?
#
loop_
_entity_poly.entity_id
_entity_poly.type
_entity_poly.pdbx_seq_one_letter_code
_entity_poly.pdbx_strand_id
1 'polypeptide(L)'
;MIINFIFLLFLGGLIVLSSFLFGWYSDLTSLFSWWVANSIHFLGGIYAFFFVKFVFNATRRYHKTETDFLMKIIIFTGSALIMGVLWEWYEFVFIYHYGNGVFGLLPKSITIYYDTMTDLMFDLLGAALAGVYLVIKNGKNK
;
A
#
# COMPACT_ATOMS: atom_id res chain seq x y z
N MET A 1 -22.06 -6.40 -1.44
CA MET A 1 -21.24 -5.51 -0.57
C MET A 1 -20.34 -6.32 0.35
N ILE A 2 -20.87 -7.19 1.23
CA ILE A 2 -20.05 -8.00 2.16
C ILE A 2 -19.06 -8.91 1.42
N ILE A 3 -19.49 -9.62 0.36
CA ILE A 3 -18.60 -10.49 -0.42
C ILE A 3 -17.42 -9.71 -1.01
N ASN A 4 -17.67 -8.55 -1.64
CA ASN A 4 -16.60 -7.70 -2.20
C ASN A 4 -15.66 -7.17 -1.11
N PHE A 5 -16.19 -6.86 0.08
CA PHE A 5 -15.37 -6.44 1.21
C PHE A 5 -14.43 -7.55 1.67
N ILE A 6 -14.96 -8.76 1.85
CA ILE A 6 -14.17 -9.95 2.23
C ILE A 6 -13.13 -10.26 1.15
N PHE A 7 -13.51 -10.20 -0.12
CA PHE A 7 -12.59 -10.40 -1.24
C PHE A 7 -11.45 -9.39 -1.23
N LEU A 8 -11.74 -8.10 -1.03
CA LEU A 8 -10.70 -7.08 -0.95
C LEU A 8 -9.81 -7.29 0.27
N LEU A 9 -10.36 -7.59 1.45
CA LEU A 9 -9.57 -7.93 2.62
C LEU A 9 -8.64 -9.11 2.37
N PHE A 10 -9.14 -10.17 1.73
CA PHE A 10 -8.34 -11.34 1.36
C PHE A 10 -7.24 -10.97 0.37
N LEU A 11 -7.53 -10.13 -0.63
CA LEU A 11 -6.54 -9.62 -1.56
C LEU A 11 -5.45 -8.81 -0.86
N GLY A 12 -5.81 -7.92 0.06
CA GLY A 12 -4.84 -7.18 0.87
C GLY A 12 -3.98 -8.10 1.73
N GLY A 13 -4.59 -9.10 2.37
CA GLY A 13 -3.87 -10.13 3.12
C GLY A 13 -2.91 -10.94 2.23
N LEU A 14 -3.31 -11.30 1.02
CA LEU A 14 -2.45 -11.95 0.04
C LEU A 14 -1.27 -11.08 -0.40
N ILE A 15 -1.47 -9.78 -0.58
CA ILE A 15 -0.39 -8.83 -0.93
C ILE A 15 0.66 -8.81 0.18
N VAL A 16 0.24 -8.61 1.43
CA VAL A 16 1.15 -8.57 2.60
C VAL A 16 1.84 -9.92 2.81
N LEU A 17 1.10 -11.03 2.69
CA LEU A 17 1.67 -12.38 2.80
C LEU A 17 2.69 -12.63 1.68
N SER A 18 2.41 -12.19 0.45
CA SER A 18 3.34 -12.35 -0.68
C SER A 18 4.61 -11.52 -0.46
N SER A 19 4.50 -10.29 0.06
CA SER A 19 5.67 -9.48 0.45
C SER A 19 6.51 -10.18 1.50
N PHE A 20 5.86 -10.69 2.56
CA PHE A 20 6.54 -11.40 3.63
C PHE A 20 7.26 -12.65 3.14
N LEU A 21 6.59 -13.51 2.36
CA LEU A 21 7.22 -14.70 1.79
C LEU A 21 8.38 -14.31 0.85
N PHE A 22 8.21 -13.26 0.05
CA PHE A 22 9.27 -12.75 -0.81
C PHE A 22 10.50 -12.32 0.01
N GLY A 23 10.32 -11.50 1.04
CA GLY A 23 11.40 -11.05 1.91
C GLY A 23 12.04 -12.15 2.75
N TRP A 24 11.29 -13.22 3.06
CA TRP A 24 11.82 -14.38 3.77
C TRP A 24 12.71 -15.28 2.91
N TYR A 25 12.36 -15.45 1.62
CA TYR A 25 13.05 -16.38 0.72
C TYR A 25 14.03 -15.72 -0.25
N SER A 26 14.03 -14.40 -0.36
CA SER A 26 14.86 -13.67 -1.34
C SER A 26 16.01 -12.93 -0.66
N ASP A 27 17.11 -12.77 -1.39
CA ASP A 27 18.19 -11.87 -0.97
C ASP A 27 17.75 -10.42 -1.17
N LEU A 28 17.29 -9.79 -0.09
CA LEU A 28 16.84 -8.39 -0.07
C LEU A 28 17.95 -7.37 -0.35
N THR A 29 19.22 -7.79 -0.40
CA THR A 29 20.33 -6.90 -0.76
C THR A 29 20.51 -6.76 -2.27
N SER A 30 19.84 -7.59 -3.06
CA SER A 30 19.96 -7.56 -4.52
C SER A 30 19.09 -6.47 -5.15
N LEU A 31 19.59 -5.86 -6.24
CA LEU A 31 18.83 -4.88 -7.04
C LEU A 31 17.52 -5.47 -7.58
N PHE A 32 17.50 -6.77 -7.88
CA PHE A 32 16.30 -7.47 -8.32
C PHE A 32 15.24 -7.46 -7.21
N SER A 33 15.62 -7.84 -5.98
CA SER A 33 14.69 -7.85 -4.84
C SER A 33 14.17 -6.47 -4.51
N TRP A 34 15.02 -5.45 -4.61
CA TRP A 34 14.61 -4.05 -4.43
C TRP A 34 13.50 -3.65 -5.42
N TRP A 35 13.65 -3.99 -6.71
CA TRP A 35 12.60 -3.70 -7.70
C TRP A 35 11.31 -4.49 -7.46
N VAL A 36 11.40 -5.73 -7.01
CA VAL A 36 10.23 -6.56 -6.70
C VAL A 36 9.48 -5.97 -5.50
N ALA A 37 10.17 -5.63 -4.41
CA ALA A 37 9.58 -4.99 -3.23
C ALA A 37 8.85 -3.69 -3.60
N ASN A 38 9.53 -2.77 -4.29
CA ASN A 38 8.94 -1.51 -4.71
C ASN A 38 7.76 -1.68 -5.69
N SER A 39 7.78 -2.71 -6.55
CA SER A 39 6.64 -3.04 -7.41
C SER A 39 5.44 -3.54 -6.62
N ILE A 40 5.69 -4.33 -5.56
CA ILE A 40 4.66 -4.80 -4.64
C ILE A 40 4.05 -3.61 -3.88
N HIS A 41 4.86 -2.66 -3.38
CA HIS A 41 4.37 -1.41 -2.78
C HIS A 41 3.57 -0.56 -3.76
N PHE A 42 4.04 -0.38 -4.99
CA PHE A 42 3.29 0.34 -6.00
C PHE A 42 1.88 -0.25 -6.25
N LEU A 43 1.80 -1.57 -6.40
CA LEU A 43 0.52 -2.27 -6.55
C LEU A 43 -0.30 -2.22 -5.26
N GLY A 44 0.37 -2.25 -4.11
CA GLY A 44 -0.18 -2.02 -2.77
C GLY A 44 -0.89 -0.68 -2.65
N GLY A 45 -0.25 0.41 -3.08
CA GLY A 45 -0.82 1.75 -3.15
C GLY A 45 -2.07 1.84 -4.03
N ILE A 46 -2.04 1.21 -5.21
CA ILE A 46 -3.23 1.11 -6.09
C ILE A 46 -4.37 0.36 -5.38
N TYR A 47 -4.05 -0.79 -4.78
CA TYR A 47 -5.02 -1.59 -4.04
C TYR A 47 -5.61 -0.79 -2.88
N ALA A 48 -4.78 -0.18 -2.03
CA ALA A 48 -5.18 0.59 -0.87
C ALA A 48 -6.10 1.76 -1.25
N PHE A 49 -5.77 2.47 -2.33
CA PHE A 49 -6.63 3.51 -2.89
C PHE A 49 -8.03 2.99 -3.23
N PHE A 50 -8.13 1.86 -3.94
CA PHE A 50 -9.43 1.29 -4.33
C PHE A 50 -10.17 0.65 -3.17
N PHE A 51 -9.44 0.08 -2.20
CA PHE A 51 -10.01 -0.45 -0.96
C PHE A 51 -10.66 0.67 -0.15
N VAL A 52 -9.95 1.77 0.08
CA VAL A 52 -10.49 2.94 0.80
C VAL A 52 -11.66 3.53 0.03
N LYS A 53 -11.55 3.67 -1.30
CA LYS A 53 -12.68 4.11 -2.14
C LYS A 53 -13.89 3.19 -1.98
N PHE A 54 -13.70 1.88 -1.91
CA PHE A 54 -14.78 0.93 -1.69
C PHE A 54 -15.42 1.16 -0.31
N VAL A 55 -14.63 1.20 0.76
CA VAL A 55 -15.10 1.43 2.14
C VAL A 55 -15.85 2.75 2.24
N PHE A 56 -15.30 3.83 1.70
CA PHE A 56 -15.89 5.16 1.69
C PHE A 56 -17.26 5.18 1.00
N ASN A 57 -17.39 4.52 -0.16
CA ASN A 57 -18.67 4.46 -0.87
C ASN A 57 -19.68 3.54 -0.18
N ALA A 58 -19.25 2.42 0.38
CA ALA A 58 -20.09 1.50 1.14
C ALA A 58 -20.65 2.14 2.42
N THR A 59 -19.90 3.07 3.00
CA THR A 59 -20.29 3.81 4.22
C THR A 59 -21.00 5.13 3.93
N ARG A 60 -21.23 5.50 2.66
CA ARG A 60 -21.86 6.78 2.27
C ARG A 60 -23.15 7.09 3.01
N ARG A 61 -24.00 6.09 3.27
CA ARG A 61 -25.27 6.26 4.00
C ARG A 61 -25.11 6.77 5.44
N TYR A 62 -23.90 6.67 6.00
CA TYR A 62 -23.57 7.09 7.35
C TYR A 62 -22.86 8.45 7.41
N HIS A 63 -22.50 9.01 6.25
CA HIS A 63 -21.87 10.33 6.18
C HIS A 63 -22.95 11.40 5.97
N LYS A 64 -22.92 12.48 6.76
CA LYS A 64 -23.86 13.60 6.64
C LYS A 64 -23.47 14.62 5.57
N THR A 65 -22.22 14.56 5.11
CA THR A 65 -21.62 15.56 4.23
C THR A 65 -21.36 14.95 2.85
N GLU A 66 -21.87 15.60 1.82
CA GLU A 66 -21.44 15.31 0.45
C GLU A 66 -19.97 15.73 0.30
N THR A 67 -19.18 14.85 -0.30
CA THR A 67 -17.74 15.07 -0.46
C THR A 67 -17.43 15.29 -1.94
N ASP A 68 -16.81 16.42 -2.23
CA ASP A 68 -16.40 16.77 -3.59
C ASP A 68 -15.45 15.76 -4.19
N PHE A 69 -15.43 15.67 -5.52
CA PHE A 69 -14.63 14.69 -6.23
C PHE A 69 -13.13 14.83 -5.92
N LEU A 70 -12.59 16.05 -5.93
CA LEU A 70 -11.17 16.27 -5.62
C LEU A 70 -10.85 15.87 -4.17
N MET A 71 -11.75 16.18 -3.23
CA MET A 71 -11.60 15.80 -1.83
C MET A 71 -11.61 14.27 -1.66
N LYS A 72 -12.44 13.54 -2.43
CA LYS A 72 -12.41 12.07 -2.45
C LYS A 72 -11.04 11.54 -2.89
N ILE A 73 -10.44 12.11 -3.94
CA ILE A 73 -9.09 11.71 -4.39
C ILE A 73 -8.07 11.93 -3.28
N ILE A 74 -8.08 13.10 -2.62
CA ILE A 74 -7.19 13.40 -1.49
C ILE A 74 -7.37 12.40 -0.35
N ILE A 75 -8.61 12.11 0.04
CA ILE A 75 -8.91 11.13 1.10
C ILE A 75 -8.39 9.75 0.73
N PHE A 76 -8.63 9.29 -0.50
CA PHE A 76 -8.23 7.94 -0.92
C PHE A 76 -6.71 7.81 -1.01
N THR A 77 -6.01 8.80 -1.59
CA THR A 77 -4.55 8.82 -1.66
C THR A 77 -3.91 8.95 -0.27
N GLY A 78 -4.40 9.87 0.57
CA GLY A 78 -3.90 10.05 1.93
C GLY A 78 -4.11 8.81 2.81
N SER A 79 -5.26 8.15 2.68
CA SER A 79 -5.52 6.90 3.41
C SER A 79 -4.68 5.74 2.88
N ALA A 80 -4.37 5.70 1.58
CA ALA A 80 -3.45 4.71 1.02
C ALA A 80 -2.05 4.87 1.62
N LEU A 81 -1.56 6.11 1.80
CA LEU A 81 -0.30 6.36 2.50
C LEU A 81 -0.33 5.90 3.97
N ILE A 82 -1.45 6.10 4.68
CA ILE A 82 -1.61 5.57 6.05
C ILE A 82 -1.52 4.04 6.05
N MET A 83 -2.13 3.37 5.06
CA MET A 83 -1.98 1.92 4.92
C MET A 83 -0.54 1.50 4.63
N GLY A 84 0.19 2.26 3.81
CA GLY A 84 1.63 2.08 3.60
C GLY A 84 2.41 2.16 4.91
N VAL A 85 2.17 3.19 5.73
CA VAL A 85 2.80 3.31 7.06
C VAL A 85 2.48 2.11 7.96
N LEU A 86 1.26 1.60 7.95
CA LEU A 86 0.89 0.40 8.72
C LEU A 86 1.61 -0.85 8.20
N TRP A 87 1.82 -0.95 6.89
CA TRP A 87 2.61 -2.01 6.28
C TRP A 87 4.07 -1.93 6.73
N GLU A 88 4.69 -0.76 6.67
CA GLU A 88 6.06 -0.54 7.15
C GLU A 88 6.24 -0.95 8.63
N TRP A 89 5.26 -0.63 9.49
CA TRP A 89 5.25 -1.12 10.87
C TRP A 89 5.20 -2.64 10.97
N TYR A 90 4.42 -3.28 10.09
CA TYR A 90 4.40 -4.74 9.99
C TYR A 90 5.77 -5.30 9.56
N GLU A 91 6.42 -4.74 8.54
CA GLU A 91 7.74 -5.19 8.10
C GLU A 91 8.80 -4.99 9.19
N PHE A 92 8.78 -3.83 9.85
CA PHE A 92 9.63 -3.52 10.98
C PHE A 92 9.54 -4.59 12.09
N VAL A 93 8.33 -5.00 12.45
CA VAL A 93 8.13 -6.01 13.48
C VAL A 93 8.49 -7.41 12.99
N PHE A 94 7.98 -7.85 11.84
CA PHE A 94 8.04 -9.27 11.47
C PHE A 94 9.24 -9.65 10.62
N ILE A 95 9.75 -8.73 9.81
CA ILE A 95 10.88 -8.97 8.90
C ILE A 95 12.18 -8.51 9.57
N TYR A 96 12.23 -7.25 10.04
CA TYR A 96 13.45 -6.65 10.57
C TYR A 96 13.77 -7.06 12.03
N HIS A 97 12.76 -7.23 12.89
CA HIS A 97 12.97 -7.57 14.29
C HIS A 97 13.03 -9.09 14.54
N TYR A 98 12.18 -9.90 13.89
CA TYR A 98 12.13 -11.35 14.09
C TYR A 98 12.81 -12.20 12.99
N GLY A 99 13.29 -11.61 11.90
CA GLY A 99 14.03 -12.33 10.85
C GLY A 99 15.41 -12.80 11.33
N ASN A 100 15.59 -14.11 11.49
CA ASN A 100 16.88 -14.69 11.88
C ASN A 100 17.83 -14.85 10.66
N GLY A 101 19.08 -14.40 10.79
CA GLY A 101 20.17 -14.68 9.84
C GLY A 101 20.73 -13.44 9.13
N VAL A 102 20.06 -12.95 8.09
CA VAL A 102 20.52 -11.83 7.23
C VAL A 102 20.24 -10.46 7.86
N PHE A 103 19.13 -10.32 8.57
CA PHE A 103 18.70 -9.07 9.23
C PHE A 103 19.46 -8.74 10.51
N GLY A 104 20.29 -9.66 11.02
CA GLY A 104 21.11 -9.45 12.21
C GLY A 104 22.35 -8.57 11.97
N LEU A 105 22.80 -8.43 10.72
CA LEU A 105 24.16 -8.00 10.38
C LEU A 105 24.26 -6.65 9.64
N LEU A 106 23.14 -6.05 9.22
CA LEU A 106 23.16 -4.74 8.55
C LEU A 106 23.24 -3.59 9.56
N PRO A 107 23.86 -2.44 9.22
CA PRO A 107 23.70 -1.19 9.98
C PRO A 107 22.23 -0.76 9.89
N LYS A 108 21.41 -1.27 10.81
CA LYS A 108 19.96 -1.38 10.62
C LYS A 108 19.26 -0.04 10.43
N SER A 109 19.76 1.05 11.00
CA SER A 109 18.98 2.28 11.05
C SER A 109 18.87 3.02 9.72
N ILE A 110 19.97 3.16 8.96
CA ILE A 110 19.96 4.01 7.77
C ILE A 110 19.43 3.28 6.54
N THR A 111 19.76 1.99 6.39
CA THR A 111 19.27 1.17 5.29
C THR A 111 17.75 0.95 5.39
N ILE A 112 17.24 0.62 6.58
CA ILE A 112 15.79 0.49 6.81
C ILE A 112 15.08 1.82 6.56
N TYR A 113 15.67 2.95 6.99
CA TYR A 113 15.07 4.26 6.70
C TYR A 113 14.94 4.52 5.20
N TYR A 114 15.98 4.25 4.41
CA TYR A 114 15.92 4.45 2.96
C TYR A 114 14.92 3.51 2.28
N ASP A 115 14.86 2.27 2.72
CA ASP A 115 13.91 1.26 2.25
C ASP A 115 12.48 1.73 2.50
N THR A 116 12.12 1.96 3.76
CA THR A 116 10.81 2.48 4.19
C THR A 116 10.40 3.76 3.46
N MET A 117 11.32 4.72 3.30
CA MET A 117 11.01 5.95 2.58
C MET A 117 10.75 5.72 1.08
N THR A 118 11.44 4.75 0.49
CA THR A 118 11.23 4.35 -0.90
C THR A 118 9.90 3.63 -1.04
N ASP A 119 9.60 2.68 -0.16
CA ASP A 119 8.35 1.92 -0.17
C ASP A 119 7.12 2.83 -0.02
N LEU A 120 7.14 3.76 0.94
CA LEU A 120 6.09 4.77 1.11
C LEU A 120 5.95 5.69 -0.12
N MET A 121 7.05 5.98 -0.81
CA MET A 121 7.02 6.74 -2.06
C MET A 121 6.33 5.92 -3.16
N PHE A 122 6.63 4.62 -3.30
CA PHE A 122 5.99 3.76 -4.29
C PHE A 122 4.51 3.52 -3.97
N ASP A 123 4.12 3.36 -2.70
CA ASP A 123 2.73 3.33 -2.25
C ASP A 123 1.99 4.60 -2.69
N LEU A 124 2.60 5.77 -2.44
CA LEU A 124 2.03 7.05 -2.83
C LEU A 124 1.91 7.20 -4.35
N LEU A 125 2.92 6.79 -5.12
CA LEU A 125 2.91 6.83 -6.59
C LEU A 125 1.81 5.92 -7.16
N GLY A 126 1.64 4.72 -6.60
CA GLY A 126 0.56 3.80 -6.97
C GLY A 126 -0.82 4.40 -6.69
N ALA A 127 -1.01 4.95 -5.49
CA ALA A 127 -2.25 5.61 -5.12
C ALA A 127 -2.54 6.87 -5.98
N ALA A 128 -1.50 7.65 -6.30
CA ALA A 128 -1.62 8.81 -7.18
C ALA A 128 -2.00 8.40 -8.60
N LEU A 129 -1.42 7.32 -9.16
CA LEU A 129 -1.80 6.78 -10.46
C LEU A 129 -3.27 6.37 -10.49
N ALA A 130 -3.75 5.69 -9.44
CA ALA A 130 -5.17 5.34 -9.31
C ALA A 130 -6.07 6.58 -9.23
N GLY A 131 -5.61 7.65 -8.57
CA GLY A 131 -6.25 8.96 -8.56
C GLY A 131 -6.35 9.58 -9.95
N VAL A 132 -5.23 9.67 -10.68
CA VAL A 132 -5.18 10.18 -12.06
C VAL A 132 -6.10 9.39 -12.97
N TYR A 133 -6.11 8.06 -12.86
CA TYR A 133 -7.03 7.19 -13.59
C TYR A 133 -8.50 7.60 -13.37
N LEU A 134 -8.90 7.88 -12.12
CA LEU A 134 -10.27 8.32 -11.84
C LEU A 134 -10.58 9.71 -12.39
N VAL A 135 -9.63 10.65 -12.34
CA VAL A 135 -9.80 11.99 -12.93
C VAL A 135 -10.07 11.88 -14.43
N ILE A 136 -9.23 11.12 -15.15
CA ILE A 136 -9.38 10.90 -16.60
C ILE A 136 -10.71 10.20 -16.90
N LYS A 137 -11.05 9.17 -16.14
CA LYS A 137 -12.30 8.42 -16.32
C LYS A 137 -13.55 9.30 -16.11
N ASN A 138 -13.56 10.14 -15.10
CA ASN A 138 -14.68 11.06 -14.86
C ASN A 138 -14.76 12.18 -15.90
N GLY A 139 -13.62 12.64 -16.43
CA GLY A 139 -13.60 13.64 -17.51
C GLY A 139 -14.20 13.12 -18.83
N LYS A 140 -14.07 11.82 -19.12
CA LYS A 140 -14.65 11.17 -20.31
C LYS A 140 -16.16 10.92 -20.23
N ASN A 141 -16.74 10.99 -19.03
CA ASN A 141 -18.16 10.72 -18.79
C ASN A 141 -19.00 12.01 -18.64
N LYS A 142 -18.39 13.17 -18.91
CA LYS A 142 -19.06 14.47 -19.02
C LYS A 142 -19.21 14.83 -20.48
#